data_AF-A0A2S6ITB0-F1
#
_entry.id   AF-A0A2S6ITB0-F1
#
_cell.length_a   1.000
_cell.length_b   1.000
_cell.length_c   1.000
_cell.angle_alpha   90.00
_cell.angle_beta   90.00
_cell.angle_gamma   90.00
#
_symmetry.space_group_name_H-M   'P 1'
#
loop_
_entity.id
_entity.type
_entity.pdbx_description
1 polymer ?
#
loop_
_entity_poly.entity_id
_entity_poly.type
_entity_poly.pdbx_seq_one_letter_code
_entity_poly.pdbx_strand_id
1 'polypeptide(L)' 'MTGMVVATLPFGCFIRIDGFPDAMGLAEIVGMPRDFELPAKGTHLRFEVAGHRDHNHQVALYFLTHPRVQGAEG' A
#
# COMPACT_ATOMS: atom_id res chain seq x y z
N MET A 1 -7.70 7.39 3.38
CA MET A 1 -8.09 6.05 3.89
C MET A 1 -6.95 5.45 4.71
N THR A 2 -7.22 4.42 5.51
CA THR A 2 -6.22 3.67 6.29
C THR A 2 -6.26 2.18 5.95
N GLY A 3 -5.17 1.48 6.25
CA GLY A 3 -5.10 0.05 6.08
C GLY A 3 -3.73 -0.52 6.44
N MET A 4 -3.58 -1.81 6.21
CA MET A 4 -2.38 -2.57 6.55
C MET A 4 -1.83 -3.29 5.33
N VAL A 5 -0.51 -3.27 5.18
CA VAL A 5 0.20 -4.02 4.14
C VAL A 5 0.14 -5.50 4.46
N VAL A 6 -0.42 -6.30 3.56
CA VAL A 6 -0.54 -7.76 3.71
C VAL A 6 0.52 -8.52 2.91
N ALA A 7 1.04 -7.91 1.85
CA ALA A 7 2.14 -8.44 1.05
C ALA A 7 2.91 -7.31 0.36
N THR A 8 4.23 -7.48 0.24
CA THR A 8 5.12 -6.59 -0.49
C THR A 8 5.88 -7.43 -1.50
N LEU A 9 5.85 -7.02 -2.76
CA LEU A 9 6.51 -7.66 -3.90
C LEU A 9 7.35 -6.61 -4.64
N PRO A 10 8.29 -7.02 -5.53
CA PRO A 10 9.15 -6.07 -6.24
C PRO A 10 8.41 -5.02 -7.08
N PHE A 11 7.15 -5.26 -7.44
CA PHE A 11 6.33 -4.35 -8.26
C PHE A 11 5.36 -3.48 -7.45
N GLY A 12 5.24 -3.69 -6.14
CA GLY A 12 4.26 -2.96 -5.33
C GLY A 12 3.88 -3.68 -4.04
N CYS A 13 2.94 -3.10 -3.30
CA CYS A 13 2.40 -3.74 -2.11
C CYS A 13 0.87 -3.81 -2.11
N PHE A 14 0.38 -4.90 -1.54
CA PHE A 14 -1.04 -5.16 -1.35
C PHE A 14 -1.48 -4.69 0.02
N ILE A 15 -2.60 -3.98 0.07
CA ILE A 15 -3.11 -3.32 1.26
C ILE A 15 -4.54 -3.80 1.52
N ARG A 16 -4.78 -4.31 2.73
CA ARG A 16 -6.14 -4.52 3.23
C ARG A 16 -6.67 -3.19 3.73
N ILE A 17 -7.80 -2.75 3.19
CA ILE A 17 -8.40 -1.44 3.46
C ILE A 17 -9.32 -1.54 4.69
N ASP A 18 -9.14 -0.66 5.66
CA ASP A 18 -9.98 -0.65 6.86
C ASP A 18 -11.44 -0.31 6.50
N GLY A 19 -12.39 -1.09 7.00
CA GLY A 19 -13.82 -0.93 6.72
C GLY A 19 -14.30 -1.54 5.40
N PHE A 20 -13.41 -2.10 4.57
CA PHE A 20 -13.75 -2.72 3.28
C PHE A 20 -13.06 -4.08 3.13
N PRO A 21 -13.55 -5.13 3.82
CA PRO A 21 -12.88 -6.44 3.87
C PRO A 21 -12.77 -7.14 2.51
N ASP A 22 -13.69 -6.83 1.60
CA ASP A 22 -13.74 -7.41 0.25
C ASP A 22 -12.91 -6.62 -0.78
N ALA A 23 -12.30 -5.49 -0.36
CA ALA A 23 -11.52 -4.64 -1.23
C ALA A 23 -10.01 -4.77 -0.95
N MET A 24 -9.25 -5.07 -2.00
CA MET A 24 -7.79 -5.11 -1.95
C MET A 24 -7.19 -3.92 -2.69
N GLY A 25 -6.39 -3.15 -1.97
CA GLY A 25 -5.59 -2.07 -2.52
C GLY A 25 -4.28 -2.58 -3.11
N LEU A 26 -3.84 -1.98 -4.20
CA LEU A 26 -2.51 -2.13 -4.78
C LEU A 26 -1.87 -0.75 -4.91
N ALA A 27 -0.71 -0.59 -4.28
CA ALA A 27 0.18 0.53 -4.56
C ALA A 27 1.32 0.02 -5.46
N GLU A 28 1.31 0.42 -6.73
CA GLU A 28 2.30 0.03 -7.73
C GLU A 28 3.55 0.90 -7.62
N ILE A 29 4.73 0.33 -7.82
CA ILE A 29 5.99 1.10 -7.85
C ILE A 29 6.06 2.07 -9.04
N VAL A 30 5.21 1.86 -10.05
CA VAL A 30 5.14 2.71 -11.24
C VAL A 30 4.68 4.12 -10.84
N GLY A 31 5.53 5.11 -11.09
CA GLY A 31 5.28 6.51 -10.72
C GLY A 31 5.76 6.89 -9.32
N MET A 32 6.32 5.95 -8.56
CA MET A 32 7.00 6.27 -7.29
C MET A 32 8.42 6.82 -7.54
N PRO A 33 8.95 7.67 -6.64
CA PRO A 33 10.35 8.09 -6.67
C PRO A 33 11.30 6.86 -6.68
N ARG A 34 12.46 6.98 -7.33
CA ARG A 34 13.44 5.87 -7.44
C ARG A 34 13.90 5.31 -6.09
N ASP A 35 13.98 6.18 -5.08
CA ASP A 35 14.45 5.82 -3.74
C ASP A 35 13.28 5.53 -2.78
N PHE A 36 12.08 5.33 -3.32
CA PHE A 36 10.92 4.99 -2.50
C PHE A 36 10.98 3.52 -2.09
N GLU A 37 11.15 3.29 -0.80
CA GLU A 37 11.05 1.96 -0.22
C GLU A 37 9.58 1.56 -0.05
N LEU A 38 9.23 0.39 -0.59
CA LEU A 38 7.90 -0.16 -0.38
C LEU A 38 7.72 -0.49 1.11
N PRO A 39 6.56 -0.13 1.70
CA PRO A 39 6.23 -0.51 3.06
C PRO A 39 6.38 -2.02 3.31
N ALA A 40 6.95 -2.39 4.45
CA ALA A 40 7.03 -3.80 4.87
C ALA A 40 5.64 -4.37 5.21
N LYS A 41 5.48 -5.69 5.08
CA LYS A 41 4.28 -6.39 5.55
C LYS A 41 4.01 -6.10 7.02
N GLY A 42 2.74 -5.84 7.37
CA GLY A 42 2.31 -5.46 8.73
C GLY A 42 2.33 -3.95 8.99
N THR A 43 2.94 -3.15 8.10
CA THR A 43 2.92 -1.69 8.22
C THR A 43 1.50 -1.16 8.09
N HIS A 44 1.09 -0.31 9.03
CA HIS A 44 -0.14 0.46 8.95
C HIS A 44 0.14 1.81 8.31
N LEU A 45 -0.72 2.24 7.38
CA LEU A 45 -0.48 3.46 6.62
C LEU A 45 -1.76 4.18 6.20
N ARG A 46 -1.58 5.44 5.83
CA ARG A 46 -2.61 6.28 5.19
C ARG A 46 -2.35 6.39 3.71
N PHE A 47 -3.43 6.33 2.93
CA PHE A 47 -3.38 6.35 1.47
C PHE A 47 -4.63 7.02 0.87
N GLU A 48 -4.52 7.40 -0.39
CA GLU A 48 -5.63 7.86 -1.24
C GLU A 48 -5.92 6.86 -2.35
N VAL A 49 -7.19 6.83 -2.78
CA VAL A 49 -7.63 6.03 -3.93
C VAL A 49 -7.33 6.80 -5.20
N ALA A 50 -6.43 6.26 -6.01
CA ALA A 50 -6.10 6.76 -7.34
C ALA A 50 -7.13 6.32 -8.40
N GLY A 51 -7.80 5.19 -8.17
CA GLY A 51 -8.84 4.67 -9.06
C GLY A 51 -9.11 3.19 -8.85
N HIS A 52 -9.89 2.61 -9.75
CA HIS A 52 -10.24 1.19 -9.74
C HIS A 52 -9.67 0.49 -10.98
N ARG A 53 -9.24 -0.76 -10.82
CA ARG A 53 -8.76 -1.64 -11.87
C ARG A 53 -9.72 -2.82 -11.96
N ASP A 54 -10.79 -2.64 -12.72
CA ASP A 54 -11.93 -3.56 -12.76
C ASP A 54 -11.53 -4.98 -13.17
N HIS A 55 -10.58 -5.13 -14.10
CA HIS A 55 -10.12 -6.45 -14.57
C HIS A 55 -9.40 -7.28 -13.49
N ASN A 56 -8.86 -6.64 -12.45
CA ASN A 56 -8.16 -7.30 -11.34
C ASN A 56 -8.95 -7.22 -10.03
N HIS A 57 -10.11 -6.56 -10.03
CA HIS A 57 -10.86 -6.20 -8.83
C HIS A 57 -9.99 -5.49 -7.78
N GLN A 58 -9.09 -4.61 -8.23
CA GLN A 58 -8.10 -3.92 -7.39
C GLN A 58 -8.38 -2.42 -7.29
N VAL A 59 -8.09 -1.85 -6.13
CA VAL A 59 -8.10 -0.39 -5.92
C VAL A 59 -6.66 0.11 -6.09
N ALA A 60 -6.42 0.98 -7.06
CA ALA A 60 -5.11 1.64 -7.22
C ALA A 60 -4.97 2.74 -6.17
N LEU A 61 -3.83 2.80 -5.47
CA LEU A 61 -3.62 3.70 -4.34
C LEU A 61 -2.34 4.54 -4.47
N TYR A 62 -2.37 5.74 -3.88
CA TYR A 62 -1.17 6.54 -3.60
C TYR A 62 -0.94 6.67 -2.11
N PHE A 63 0.33 6.65 -1.70
CA PHE A 63 0.70 6.87 -0.30
C PHE A 63 0.63 8.35 0.05
N LEU A 64 -0.04 8.67 1.17
CA LEU A 64 -0.16 10.04 1.66
C LEU A 64 1.06 10.50 2.45
N THR A 65 1.91 9.57 2.90
CA THR A 65 3.10 9.85 3.70
C THR A 65 4.12 8.74 3.54
N HIS A 66 5.42 9.09 3.50
CA HIS A 66 6.51 8.13 3.63
C HIS A 66 6.30 7.29 4.90
N PRO A 67 6.33 5.95 4.82
CA PRO A 67 6.32 5.13 6.02
C PRO A 67 7.56 5.52 6.84
N ARG A 68 7.39 6.06 8.05
CA ARG A 68 8.49 6.07 9.01
C ARG A 68 8.76 4.61 9.34
N VAL A 69 9.95 4.14 8.99
CA VAL A 69 10.47 2.86 9.47
C VAL A 69 10.40 2.91 10.99
N GLN A 70 9.48 2.15 11.58
CA GLN A 70 9.49 1.91 13.01
C GLN A 70 10.56 0.85 13.24
N GLY A 71 11.64 1.25 13.90
CA GLY A 71 12.79 0.40 14.15
C GLY A 71 12.37 -0.94 14.75
N ALA A 72 12.94 -2.01 14.22
CA ALA A 72 13.07 -3.25 14.95
C ALA A 72 13.97 -2.95 16.15
N GLU A 73 13.37 -2.80 17.33
CA GLU A 73 14.11 -2.78 18.59
C GLU A 73 14.21 -4.21 19.13
N GLY A 74 15.44 -4.63 19.43
CA GLY A 74 15.77 -5.65 20.44
C GLY A 74 15.80 -7.10 19.97
#